data_AF-A0A5D0MC68-F1
#
_entry.id   AF-A0A5D0MC68-F1
#
_cell.length_a   1.000
_cell.length_b   1.000
_cell.length_c   1.000
_cell.angle_alpha   90.00
_cell.angle_beta   90.00
_cell.angle_gamma   90.00
#
_symmetry.space_group_name_H-M   'P 1'
#
loop_
_entity.id
_entity.type
_entity.pdbx_description
1 polymer ?
#
loop_
_entity_poly.entity_id
_entity_poly.type
_entity_poly.pdbx_seq_one_letter_code
_entity_poly.pdbx_strand_id
1 'polypeptide(L)'
;MELLWLLLNLLIEWRRIMSNKKNIFLIILIVILAIWVLRGSKVLFNIWKIKNYYNTLIKQKQDLQEKNKYLEKRLELAENYDFLKEKEIRFKFGYKRKNERIIKLKKSLTKGKKILE
;
A
#
# COMPACT_ATOMS: atom_id res chain seq x y z
N MET A 1 -45.47 1.07 -32.80
CA MET A 1 -45.27 1.71 -34.13
C MET A 1 -44.09 2.68 -34.12
N GLU A 2 -43.97 3.56 -33.13
CA GLU A 2 -42.90 4.58 -33.09
C GLU A 2 -41.47 4.02 -32.93
N LEU A 3 -41.29 2.95 -32.14
CA LEU A 3 -39.97 2.30 -31.97
C LEU A 3 -39.42 1.70 -33.27
N LEU A 4 -40.31 1.15 -34.11
CA LEU A 4 -39.93 0.62 -35.42
C LEU A 4 -39.46 1.74 -36.36
N TRP A 5 -40.12 2.90 -36.30
CA TRP A 5 -39.75 4.07 -37.08
C TRP A 5 -38.40 4.66 -36.65
N LEU A 6 -38.13 4.72 -35.34
CA LEU A 6 -36.84 5.16 -34.79
C LEU A 6 -35.69 4.23 -35.19
N LEU A 7 -35.90 2.91 -35.12
CA LEU A 7 -34.92 1.92 -35.57
C LEU A 7 -34.63 2.04 -37.07
N LEU A 8 -35.65 2.29 -37.89
CA LEU A 8 -35.50 2.48 -39.34
C LEU A 8 -34.70 3.75 -39.66
N ASN A 9 -34.98 4.87 -38.98
CA ASN A 9 -34.22 6.10 -39.14
C ASN A 9 -32.75 5.92 -38.74
N LEU A 10 -32.49 5.24 -37.61
CA LEU A 10 -31.14 4.88 -37.19
C LEU A 10 -30.42 4.07 -38.26
N LEU A 11 -31.05 3.02 -38.82
CA LEU A 11 -30.44 2.20 -39.86
C LEU A 11 -30.14 2.98 -41.15
N ILE A 12 -31.01 3.91 -41.53
CA ILE A 12 -30.81 4.78 -42.70
C ILE A 12 -29.64 5.75 -42.48
N GLU A 13 -29.54 6.36 -41.30
CA GLU A 13 -28.42 7.22 -40.94
C GLU A 13 -27.10 6.45 -40.90
N TRP A 14 -27.09 5.26 -40.28
CA TRP A 14 -25.94 4.36 -40.28
C TRP A 14 -25.49 3.99 -41.70
N ARG A 15 -26.43 3.67 -42.59
CA ARG A 15 -26.12 3.39 -44.00
C ARG A 15 -25.55 4.61 -44.71
N ARG A 16 -26.06 5.81 -44.43
CA ARG A 16 -25.56 7.07 -45.00
C ARG A 16 -24.14 7.39 -44.51
N ILE A 17 -23.86 7.18 -43.23
CA ILE A 17 -22.54 7.36 -42.63
C ILE A 17 -21.55 6.35 -43.21
N MET A 18 -21.96 5.08 -43.35
CA MET A 18 -21.16 4.00 -43.92
C MET A 18 -20.97 4.08 -45.44
N SER A 19 -21.80 4.83 -46.17
CA SER A 19 -21.62 5.01 -47.61
C SER A 19 -20.41 5.87 -47.96
N ASN A 20 -19.89 6.67 -47.00
CA ASN A 20 -18.82 7.61 -47.25
C ASN A 20 -17.48 7.04 -46.76
N LYS A 21 -16.59 6.68 -47.69
CA LYS A 21 -15.31 5.99 -47.39
C LYS A 21 -14.44 6.74 -46.36
N LYS A 22 -14.50 8.09 -46.34
CA LYS A 22 -13.78 8.93 -45.38
C LYS A 22 -14.29 8.75 -43.94
N ASN A 23 -15.60 8.57 -43.76
CA ASN A 23 -16.21 8.37 -42.45
C ASN A 23 -15.89 6.98 -41.89
N ILE A 24 -15.89 5.96 -42.75
CA ILE A 24 -15.47 4.60 -42.36
C ILE A 24 -14.02 4.61 -41.87
N PHE A 25 -13.12 5.29 -42.60
CA PHE A 25 -11.72 5.40 -42.22
C PHE A 25 -11.55 6.08 -40.85
N LEU A 26 -12.27 7.18 -40.60
CA LEU A 26 -12.26 7.87 -39.31
C LEU A 26 -12.78 6.98 -38.16
N ILE A 27 -13.87 6.24 -38.39
CA ILE A 27 -14.41 5.31 -37.38
C ILE A 27 -13.39 4.21 -37.05
N ILE A 28 -12.75 3.62 -38.06
CA ILE A 28 -11.70 2.61 -37.87
C ILE A 28 -10.51 3.20 -37.10
N LEU A 29 -10.09 4.42 -37.44
CA LEU A 29 -8.99 5.11 -36.76
C LEU A 29 -9.30 5.33 -35.27
N ILE A 30 -10.52 5.78 -34.94
CA ILE A 30 -10.97 5.99 -33.57
C ILE A 30 -11.00 4.67 -32.80
N VAL A 31 -11.48 3.59 -33.41
CA VAL A 31 -11.52 2.25 -32.79
C VAL A 31 -10.11 1.75 -32.48
N ILE A 32 -9.16 1.90 -33.42
CA ILE A 32 -7.77 1.50 -33.21
C ILE A 32 -7.14 2.32 -32.07
N LEU A 33 -7.33 3.64 -32.06
CA LEU A 33 -6.85 4.52 -30.99
C LEU A 33 -7.46 4.14 -29.63
N ALA A 34 -8.76 3.87 -29.57
CA ALA A 34 -9.43 3.47 -28.34
C ALA A 34 -8.87 2.15 -27.78
N ILE A 35 -8.65 1.15 -28.63
CA ILE A 35 -8.03 -0.13 -28.24
C ILE A 35 -6.61 0.12 -27.69
N TRP A 36 -5.85 1.01 -28.32
CA TRP A 36 -4.49 1.32 -27.92
C TRP A 36 -4.43 2.02 -26.56
N VAL A 37 -5.28 3.02 -26.32
CA VAL A 37 -5.38 3.73 -25.05
C VAL A 37 -5.86 2.81 -23.91
N LEU A 38 -6.87 1.97 -24.18
CA LEU A 38 -7.39 1.02 -23.19
C LEU A 38 -6.38 -0.07 -22.80
N ARG A 39 -5.47 -0.45 -23.71
CA ARG A 39 -4.44 -1.46 -23.45
C ARG A 39 -3.18 -0.86 -22.83
N GLY A 40 -2.75 0.31 -23.30
CA GLY A 40 -1.57 1.03 -22.77
C GLY A 40 -1.76 1.51 -21.33
N SER A 41 -2.94 2.04 -20.99
CA SER A 41 -3.26 2.51 -19.64
C SER A 41 -3.22 1.40 -18.58
N LYS A 42 -3.69 0.19 -18.91
CA LYS A 42 -3.63 -0.97 -18.02
C LYS A 42 -2.20 -1.42 -17.72
N VAL A 43 -1.31 -1.37 -18.72
CA VAL A 43 0.10 -1.73 -18.56
C VAL A 43 0.83 -0.72 -17.67
N LEU A 44 0.62 0.58 -17.91
CA LEU A 44 1.18 1.65 -17.08
C LEU A 44 0.70 1.57 -15.63
N PHE A 45 -0.59 1.31 -15.42
CA PHE A 45 -1.16 1.14 -14.08
C PHE A 45 -0.55 -0.07 -13.35
N ASN A 46 -0.37 -1.19 -14.04
CA ASN A 46 0.26 -2.38 -13.48
C ASN A 46 1.73 -2.13 -13.12
N ILE A 47 2.49 -1.46 -13.98
CA ILE A 47 3.89 -1.09 -13.70
C ILE A 47 3.97 -0.20 -12.46
N TRP A 48 3.08 0.80 -12.35
CA TRP A 48 3.04 1.68 -11.19
C TRP A 48 2.71 0.93 -9.89
N LYS A 49 1.73 0.01 -9.94
CA LYS A 49 1.36 -0.84 -8.80
C LYS A 49 2.53 -1.75 -8.37
N ILE A 50 3.24 -2.35 -9.32
CA ILE A 50 4.41 -3.18 -9.05
C ILE A 50 5.53 -2.34 -8.41
N LYS A 51 5.78 -1.13 -8.90
CA LYS A 51 6.78 -0.22 -8.32
C LYS A 51 6.47 0.12 -6.87
N ASN A 52 5.20 0.42 -6.57
CA ASN A 52 4.77 0.69 -5.19
C ASN A 52 4.93 -0.54 -4.29
N TYR A 53 4.57 -1.72 -4.80
CA TYR A 53 4.72 -2.97 -4.07
C TYR A 53 6.19 -3.30 -3.77
N TYR A 54 7.07 -3.07 -4.73
CA TYR A 54 8.51 -3.21 -4.56
C TYR A 54 9.05 -2.28 -3.46
N ASN A 55 8.62 -1.02 -3.44
CA ASN A 55 9.01 -0.07 -2.39
C ASN A 55 8.53 -0.48 -1.00
N THR A 56 7.30 -1.02 -0.89
CA THR A 56 6.82 -1.56 0.39
C THR A 56 7.60 -2.79 0.83
N LEU A 57 7.97 -3.68 -0.10
CA LEU A 57 8.79 -4.85 0.19
C LEU A 57 10.19 -4.45 0.69
N ILE A 58 10.80 -3.41 0.09
CA ILE A 58 12.08 -2.88 0.57
C ILE A 58 11.96 -2.40 2.01
N LYS A 59 10.93 -1.60 2.33
CA LYS A 59 10.70 -1.12 3.70
C LYS A 59 10.49 -2.26 4.67
N GLN A 60 9.65 -3.23 4.33
CA GLN A 60 9.41 -4.41 5.16
C GLN A 60 10.68 -5.23 5.40
N LYS A 61 11.54 -5.38 4.37
CA LYS A 61 12.83 -6.04 4.51
C LYS A 61 13.75 -5.29 5.48
N GLN A 62 13.81 -3.97 5.38
CA GLN A 62 14.60 -3.14 6.29
C GLN A 62 14.09 -3.25 7.73
N ASP A 63 12.78 -3.12 7.95
CA ASP A 63 12.15 -3.29 9.27
C ASP A 63 12.44 -4.67 9.89
N LEU A 64 12.37 -5.73 9.07
CA LEU A 64 12.68 -7.08 9.53
C LEU A 64 14.16 -7.26 9.87
N GLN A 65 15.07 -6.66 9.10
CA GLN A 65 16.50 -6.68 9.41
C GLN A 65 16.81 -5.94 10.71
N GLU A 66 16.18 -4.80 10.96
CA GLU A 66 16.32 -4.08 12.23
C GLU A 66 15.76 -4.88 13.41
N LYS A 67 14.59 -5.50 13.25
CA LYS A 67 14.00 -6.39 14.26
C LYS A 67 14.90 -7.58 14.56
N ASN A 68 15.47 -8.22 13.54
CA ASN A 68 16.42 -9.31 13.74
C ASN A 68 17.65 -8.86 14.51
N LYS A 69 18.28 -7.74 14.14
CA LYS A 69 19.42 -7.20 14.89
C LYS A 69 19.07 -6.90 16.35
N TYR A 70 17.88 -6.35 16.60
CA TYR A 70 17.40 -6.09 17.94
C TYR A 70 17.18 -7.38 18.75
N LEU A 71 16.60 -8.40 18.12
CA LEU A 71 16.36 -9.71 18.73
C LEU A 71 17.66 -10.48 18.99
N GLU A 72 18.62 -10.45 18.06
CA GLU A 72 19.96 -11.01 18.25
C GLU A 72 20.65 -10.37 19.46
N LYS A 73 20.61 -9.04 19.57
CA LYS A 73 21.16 -8.33 20.73
C LYS A 73 20.43 -8.67 22.03
N ARG A 74 19.12 -8.88 21.97
CA ARG A 74 18.31 -9.33 23.12
C ARG A 74 18.67 -10.75 23.55
N LEU A 75 18.88 -11.65 22.59
CA LEU A 75 19.31 -13.02 22.84
C LEU A 75 20.70 -13.06 23.46
N GLU A 76 21.66 -12.32 22.90
CA GLU A 76 23.01 -12.19 23.45
C GLU A 76 22.99 -11.67 24.90
N LEU A 77 22.16 -10.66 25.19
CA LEU A 77 21.97 -10.18 26.56
C LEU A 77 21.29 -11.23 27.46
N ALA A 78 20.33 -12.00 26.95
CA ALA A 78 19.65 -13.03 27.72
C ALA A 78 20.50 -14.28 27.97
N GLU A 79 21.45 -14.59 27.08
CA GLU A 79 22.42 -15.68 27.23
C GLU A 79 23.53 -15.30 28.22
N ASN A 80 24.02 -14.06 28.17
CA ASN A 80 25.09 -13.60 29.04
C ASN A 80 24.65 -13.21 30.46
N TYR A 81 23.34 -12.99 30.67
CA TYR A 81 22.82 -12.55 31.97
C TYR A 81 21.59 -13.35 32.40
N ASP A 82 21.80 -14.40 33.21
CA ASP A 82 20.72 -15.19 33.83
C ASP A 82 19.71 -14.32 34.60
N PHE A 83 20.16 -13.20 35.17
CA PHE A 83 19.30 -12.22 35.84
C PHE A 83 18.24 -11.60 34.91
N LEU A 84 18.52 -11.43 33.61
CA LEU A 84 17.56 -10.88 32.65
C LEU A 84 16.46 -11.90 32.31
N LYS A 85 16.80 -13.19 32.16
CA LYS A 85 15.82 -14.27 32.02
C LYS A 85 14.91 -14.35 33.25
N GLU A 86 15.49 -14.34 34.45
CA GLU A 86 14.74 -14.36 35.70
C GLU A 86 13.83 -13.12 35.83
N LYS A 87 14.30 -11.94 35.41
CA LYS A 87 13.52 -10.70 35.41
C LYS A 87 12.36 -10.72 34.41
N GLU A 88 12.57 -11.25 33.21
CA GLU A 88 11.53 -11.33 32.18
C GLU A 88 10.42 -12.33 32.55
N ILE A 89 10.80 -13.49 33.11
CA ILE A 89 9.87 -14.47 33.68
C ILE A 89 9.09 -13.82 34.83
N ARG A 90 9.77 -13.15 35.78
CA ARG A 90 9.09 -12.43 36.88
C ARG A 90 8.10 -11.38 36.39
N PHE A 91 8.47 -10.62 35.35
CA PHE A 91 7.59 -9.61 34.78
C PHE A 91 6.36 -10.23 34.10
N LYS A 92 6.54 -11.35 33.37
CA LYS A 92 5.47 -12.07 32.68
C LYS A 92 4.49 -12.75 33.64
N PHE A 93 4.98 -13.27 34.77
CA PHE A 93 4.17 -13.97 35.78
C PHE A 93 3.79 -13.10 37.00
N GLY A 94 4.19 -11.83 37.03
CA GLY A 94 3.86 -10.90 38.11
C GLY A 94 4.57 -11.16 39.44
N TYR A 95 5.61 -11.99 39.46
CA TYR A 95 6.39 -12.30 40.66
C TYR A 95 7.32 -11.14 41.04
N LYS A 96 7.33 -10.75 42.32
CA LYS A 96 8.22 -9.72 42.88
C LYS A 96 9.18 -10.33 43.89
N ARG A 97 10.43 -9.87 43.91
CA ARG A 97 11.36 -10.22 45.00
C ARG A 97 10.94 -9.53 46.29
N LYS A 98 11.09 -10.21 47.44
CA LYS A 98 10.60 -9.75 48.76
C LYS A 98 11.13 -8.36 49.19
N ASN A 99 12.19 -7.86 48.56
CA ASN A 99 12.85 -6.57 48.89
C ASN A 99 13.00 -5.61 47.68
N GLU A 100 12.27 -5.80 46.58
CA GLU A 100 12.44 -4.99 45.37
C GLU A 100 11.56 -3.72 45.40
N ARG A 101 12.17 -2.53 45.44
CA ARG A 101 11.46 -1.25 45.32
C ARG A 101 11.28 -0.90 43.84
N ILE A 102 10.05 -1.06 43.33
CA ILE A 102 9.70 -0.66 41.95
C ILE A 102 9.43 0.85 41.95
N ILE A 103 10.40 1.64 41.46
CA ILE A 103 10.21 3.07 41.23
C ILE A 103 9.40 3.22 39.93
N LYS A 104 8.09 3.47 40.05
CA LYS A 104 7.28 3.88 38.90
C LYS A 104 7.65 5.31 38.54
N LEU A 105 8.50 5.47 37.51
CA LEU A 105 8.73 6.77 36.90
C LEU A 105 7.41 7.23 36.26
N LYS A 106 6.72 8.17 36.91
CA LYS A 106 5.55 8.85 36.34
C LYS A 106 6.03 9.59 35.10
N LYS A 107 5.54 9.20 33.92
CA LYS A 107 5.91 9.79 32.63
C LYS A 107 5.49 11.27 32.62
N SER A 108 6.37 12.16 33.07
CA SER A 108 6.24 13.60 32.88
C SER A 108 6.48 13.87 31.40
N LEU A 109 5.40 13.91 30.62
CA LEU A 109 5.41 14.51 29.29
C LEU A 109 5.52 16.03 29.47
N THR A 110 6.73 16.52 29.75
CA THR A 110 7.07 17.92 29.54
C THR A 110 7.08 18.15 28.04
N LYS A 111 5.91 18.54 27.51
CA LYS A 111 5.80 19.23 26.22
C LYS A 111 6.82 20.38 26.25
N GLY A 112 7.87 20.27 25.45
CA GLY A 112 8.83 21.34 25.20
C GLY A 112 8.07 22.57 24.72
N LYS A 113 7.92 23.53 25.63
CA LYS A 113 7.47 24.89 25.33
C LYS A 113 8.53 25.46 24.37
N LYS A 114 8.07 25.87 23.18
CA LYS A 114 8.87 26.63 22.21
C LYS A 114 9.68 27.69 22.94
N ILE A 115 11.00 27.61 22.83
CA ILE A 115 11.87 28.78 22.93
C ILE A 115 11.88 29.34 21.51
N LEU A 116 11.11 30.39 21.29
CA LEU A 116 11.29 31.31 20.18
C LEU A 116 11.16 32.70 20.80
N GLU A 117 12.33 33.36 20.81
CA GLU A 117 12.60 34.80 20.76
C GLU A 117 11.95 35.73 21.79
#